data_AF-A0A966K4K8-F1
#
_entry.id   AF-A0A966K4K8-F1
#
_cell.length_a   1.000
_cell.length_b   1.000
_cell.length_c   1.000
_cell.angle_alpha   90.00
_cell.angle_beta   90.00
_cell.angle_gamma   90.00
#
_symmetry.space_group_name_H-M   'P 1'
#
loop_
_entity.id
_entity.type
_entity.pdbx_description
1 polymer ?
#
loop_
_entity_poly.entity_id
_entity_poly.type
_entity_poly.pdbx_seq_one_letter_code
_entity_poly.pdbx_strand_id
1 'polypeptide(L)'
;AISRLEADNWFNAAESIMTTDTQPKATSRQVQINGQTITLTGISKGAGMIHPNMATMLGYVGTDAKVSQDLLQQLTTEAADLSFNAITIDGDTSTNDSFIVMATGASGVEIPSSGSGFNVFRQALIEISQQLAQMIVRDGEGATKFITIQIDGGKTEAECKQVAEAIAHSPLVKTAFFASDPNLGRILAAIGYAGIADLDVSGVQLWLDDVWVAKDGGRHPDYKEEDGQRVMKKAEIKVKANLGRGTATQTVWTCDLSHEYVSINADYRS
;
A
#
# COMPACT_ATOMS: atom_id res chain seq x y z
N ALA A 1 -4.56 13.32 28.69
CA ALA A 1 -3.32 13.64 27.93
C ALA A 1 -2.11 13.57 28.86
N ILE A 2 -1.55 14.70 29.34
CA ILE A 2 -0.22 14.78 30.00
C ILE A 2 -0.05 13.81 31.19
N SER A 3 -1.10 13.49 31.94
CA SER A 3 -1.08 12.53 33.06
C SER A 3 -0.99 11.04 32.67
N ARG A 4 -0.86 10.72 31.38
CA ARG A 4 -0.65 9.35 30.84
C ARG A 4 0.45 9.34 29.77
N LEU A 5 1.58 10.00 30.05
CA LEU A 5 2.78 9.94 29.21
C LEU A 5 3.62 8.74 29.64
N GLU A 6 3.25 7.57 29.10
CA GLU A 6 3.86 6.26 29.38
C GLU A 6 4.47 5.70 28.08
N ALA A 7 5.59 4.98 28.16
CA ALA A 7 6.44 4.66 27.00
C ALA A 7 5.81 3.69 25.98
N ASP A 8 4.85 2.89 26.44
CA ASP A 8 4.12 1.84 25.73
C ASP A 8 2.68 2.27 25.33
N ASN A 9 2.30 3.52 25.59
CA ASN A 9 0.93 4.03 25.40
C ASN A 9 0.49 4.20 23.92
N TRP A 10 1.23 3.62 22.97
CA TRP A 10 0.98 3.69 21.52
C TRP A 10 -0.35 3.07 21.09
N PHE A 11 -0.82 2.00 21.74
CA PHE A 11 -2.08 1.36 21.38
C PHE A 11 -3.29 2.28 21.65
N ASN A 12 -3.34 2.88 22.84
CA ASN A 12 -4.39 3.84 23.19
C ASN A 12 -4.29 5.12 22.33
N ALA A 13 -3.08 5.50 21.87
CA ALA A 13 -2.90 6.58 20.92
C ALA A 13 -3.51 6.23 19.54
N ALA A 14 -3.27 5.01 19.02
CA ALA A 14 -3.88 4.51 17.79
C ALA A 14 -5.41 4.45 17.88
N GLU A 15 -5.95 3.95 18.98
CA GLU A 15 -7.40 3.95 19.25
C GLU A 15 -7.97 5.38 19.26
N SER A 16 -7.27 6.34 19.89
CA SER A 16 -7.74 7.72 20.04
C SER A 16 -7.80 8.56 18.77
N ILE A 17 -7.23 8.10 17.65
CA ILE A 17 -7.24 8.83 16.36
C ILE A 17 -8.23 8.28 15.33
N MET A 18 -8.81 7.09 15.56
CA MET A 18 -9.75 6.39 14.66
C MET A 18 -11.00 7.24 14.32
N THR A 19 -11.60 7.02 13.14
CA THR A 19 -12.95 7.54 12.81
C THR A 19 -13.92 6.47 12.31
N THR A 20 -13.63 5.88 11.15
CA THR A 20 -14.42 4.83 10.48
C THR A 20 -13.66 3.49 10.42
N ASP A 21 -12.39 3.53 10.81
CA ASP A 21 -11.55 2.40 11.18
C ASP A 21 -12.30 1.40 12.08
N THR A 22 -12.26 0.11 11.75
CA THR A 22 -12.86 -0.92 12.61
C THR A 22 -11.91 -1.37 13.72
N GLN A 23 -10.60 -1.14 13.54
CA GLN A 23 -9.56 -1.53 14.48
C GLN A 23 -8.37 -0.54 14.52
N PRO A 24 -7.72 -0.35 15.69
CA PRO A 24 -6.53 0.48 15.82
C PRO A 24 -5.33 -0.16 15.12
N LYS A 25 -4.58 0.66 14.36
CA LYS A 25 -3.47 0.19 13.52
C LYS A 25 -2.15 0.57 14.16
N ALA A 26 -1.40 -0.43 14.61
CA ALA A 26 -0.12 -0.24 15.31
C ALA A 26 0.87 -1.36 14.96
N THR A 27 2.16 -1.03 14.87
CA THR A 27 3.24 -2.01 14.70
C THR A 27 4.53 -1.48 15.35
N SER A 28 5.43 -2.39 15.74
CA SER A 28 6.74 -2.06 16.30
C SER A 28 7.79 -3.04 15.75
N ARG A 29 9.00 -2.53 15.52
CA ARG A 29 10.13 -3.25 14.94
C ARG A 29 11.42 -2.85 15.66
N GLN A 30 12.22 -3.83 16.04
CA GLN A 30 13.58 -3.61 16.51
C GLN A 30 14.60 -4.07 15.47
N VAL A 31 15.67 -3.32 15.28
CA VAL A 31 16.78 -3.68 14.38
C VAL A 31 18.13 -3.41 15.03
N GLN A 32 19.14 -4.19 14.63
CA GLN A 32 20.51 -4.07 15.14
C GLN A 32 21.35 -3.22 14.18
N ILE A 33 21.97 -2.15 14.71
CA ILE A 33 22.91 -1.29 14.00
C ILE A 33 24.18 -1.20 14.82
N ASN A 34 25.32 -1.59 14.23
CA ASN A 34 26.62 -1.67 14.91
C ASN A 34 26.61 -2.48 16.23
N GLY A 35 25.76 -3.50 16.31
CA GLY A 35 25.59 -4.35 17.51
C GLY A 35 24.73 -3.75 18.61
N GLN A 36 24.13 -2.58 18.39
CA GLN A 36 23.18 -1.92 19.30
C GLN A 36 21.77 -1.94 18.72
N THR A 37 20.78 -2.12 19.58
CA THR A 37 19.37 -2.20 19.18
C THR A 37 18.74 -0.82 19.15
N ILE A 38 18.01 -0.53 18.07
CA ILE A 38 17.07 0.59 18.00
C ILE A 38 15.64 0.07 17.81
N THR A 39 14.68 0.87 18.23
CA THR A 39 13.24 0.61 18.11
C THR A 39 12.62 1.61 17.14
N LEU A 40 11.73 1.13 16.27
CA LEU A 40 10.77 1.93 15.52
C LEU A 40 9.38 1.45 15.93
N THR A 41 8.52 2.35 16.39
CA THR A 41 7.10 2.05 16.66
C THR A 41 6.25 3.04 15.91
N GLY A 42 5.16 2.58 15.30
CA GLY A 42 4.28 3.48 14.57
C GLY A 42 2.82 3.06 14.59
N ILE A 43 1.97 4.03 14.32
CA ILE A 43 0.51 3.93 14.32
C ILE A 43 -0.06 4.62 13.08
N SER A 44 -1.23 4.19 12.63
CA SER A 44 -1.93 4.84 11.52
C SER A 44 -3.44 4.87 11.68
N LYS A 45 -4.09 5.68 10.84
CA LYS A 45 -5.53 5.85 10.76
C LYS A 45 -5.97 6.09 9.32
N GLY A 46 -7.03 5.40 8.90
CA GLY A 46 -7.62 5.49 7.56
C GLY A 46 -8.47 4.26 7.27
N ALA A 47 -9.61 4.48 6.61
CA ALA A 47 -10.56 3.43 6.19
C ALA A 47 -11.37 3.85 4.94
N GLY A 48 -11.71 5.14 4.82
CA GLY A 48 -12.31 5.77 3.62
C GLY A 48 -11.70 7.14 3.30
N MET A 49 -12.00 7.64 2.10
CA MET A 49 -11.30 8.75 1.41
C MET A 49 -9.79 8.50 1.31
N ILE A 50 -9.38 7.29 0.92
CA ILE A 50 -7.96 6.94 0.85
C ILE A 50 -7.52 6.86 -0.62
N HIS A 51 -6.94 7.97 -1.08
CA HIS A 51 -5.96 8.00 -2.16
C HIS A 51 -4.87 9.04 -1.80
N PRO A 52 -3.82 8.66 -1.04
CA PRO A 52 -2.85 9.61 -0.53
C PRO A 52 -1.96 10.21 -1.64
N ASN A 53 -2.14 11.50 -1.87
CA ASN A 53 -1.15 12.40 -2.47
C ASN A 53 -0.75 13.45 -1.41
N MET A 54 -0.51 12.97 -0.19
CA MET A 54 -0.53 13.75 1.04
C MET A 54 -1.78 14.65 1.18
N ALA A 55 -3.00 14.05 1.14
CA ALA A 55 -4.20 14.66 1.73
C ALA A 55 -5.26 13.80 2.52
N THR A 56 -5.11 12.56 3.02
CA THR A 56 -6.08 11.97 4.02
C THR A 56 -5.59 11.26 5.29
N MET A 57 -4.72 10.25 5.22
CA MET A 57 -4.45 9.35 6.36
C MET A 57 -3.63 10.03 7.47
N LEU A 58 -3.68 9.51 8.69
CA LEU A 58 -2.73 9.92 9.73
C LEU A 58 -1.74 8.80 9.97
N GLY A 59 -0.46 9.10 9.97
CA GLY A 59 0.62 8.13 10.15
C GLY A 59 1.74 8.72 11.01
N TYR A 60 2.04 8.07 12.12
CA TYR A 60 3.04 8.54 13.08
C TYR A 60 4.04 7.42 13.36
N VAL A 61 5.34 7.66 13.17
CA VAL A 61 6.41 6.71 13.51
C VAL A 61 7.40 7.38 14.45
N GLY A 62 7.63 6.80 15.63
CA GLY A 62 8.65 7.20 16.58
C GLY A 62 9.84 6.25 16.58
N THR A 63 11.05 6.77 16.76
CA THR A 63 12.26 5.97 16.95
C THR A 63 13.17 6.53 18.05
N ASP A 64 13.91 5.64 18.71
CA ASP A 64 14.99 5.95 19.65
C ASP A 64 16.34 6.21 18.96
N ALA A 65 16.45 6.01 17.65
CA ALA A 65 17.66 6.30 16.87
C ALA A 65 17.98 7.81 16.81
N LYS A 66 19.27 8.14 16.65
CA LYS A 66 19.77 9.50 16.39
C LYS A 66 19.96 9.67 14.89
N VAL A 67 19.18 10.56 14.28
CA VAL A 67 19.19 10.86 12.84
C VAL A 67 19.36 12.37 12.65
N SER A 68 20.09 12.82 11.61
CA SER A 68 20.10 14.24 11.25
C SER A 68 18.78 14.64 10.58
N GLN A 69 18.36 15.91 10.72
CA GLN A 69 17.07 16.38 10.21
C GLN A 69 16.93 16.18 8.70
N ASP A 70 17.97 16.47 7.92
CA ASP A 70 17.96 16.34 6.46
C ASP A 70 17.80 14.88 6.02
N LEU A 71 18.51 13.96 6.69
CA LEU A 71 18.46 12.52 6.43
C LEU A 71 17.09 11.95 6.86
N LEU A 72 16.55 12.39 7.99
CA LEU A 72 15.22 12.00 8.46
C LEU A 72 14.14 12.49 7.49
N GLN A 73 14.25 13.71 6.96
CA GLN A 73 13.31 14.24 5.96
C GLN A 73 13.38 13.46 4.65
N GLN A 74 14.58 13.18 4.13
CA GLN A 74 14.76 12.36 2.93
C GLN A 74 14.10 10.98 3.09
N LEU A 75 14.39 10.30 4.20
CA LEU A 75 13.85 8.97 4.50
C LEU A 75 12.36 8.98 4.79
N THR A 76 11.81 10.08 5.32
CA THR A 76 10.36 10.26 5.52
C THR A 76 9.62 10.33 4.18
N THR A 77 10.14 11.13 3.23
CA THR A 77 9.56 11.22 1.88
C THR A 77 9.64 9.88 1.16
N GLU A 78 10.80 9.23 1.16
CA GLU A 78 11.00 7.92 0.52
C GLU A 78 10.11 6.83 1.15
N ALA A 79 9.93 6.83 2.47
CA ALA A 79 9.02 5.91 3.15
C ALA A 79 7.56 6.18 2.80
N ALA A 80 7.13 7.44 2.67
CA ALA A 80 5.78 7.79 2.23
C ALA A 80 5.50 7.33 0.80
N ASP A 81 6.43 7.60 -0.13
CA ASP A 81 6.32 7.22 -1.55
C ASP A 81 6.27 5.70 -1.77
N LEU A 82 6.99 4.95 -0.94
CA LEU A 82 7.00 3.48 -0.96
C LEU A 82 5.94 2.83 -0.05
N SER A 83 5.04 3.59 0.56
CA SER A 83 3.95 3.05 1.39
C SER A 83 2.61 3.78 1.23
N PHE A 84 2.40 4.91 1.91
CA PHE A 84 1.12 5.62 1.94
C PHE A 84 0.74 6.21 0.58
N ASN A 85 1.68 6.78 -0.19
CA ASN A 85 1.42 7.23 -1.57
C ASN A 85 1.35 6.07 -2.59
N ALA A 86 1.30 4.83 -2.10
CA ALA A 86 1.13 3.59 -2.85
C ALA A 86 -0.09 2.76 -2.37
N ILE A 87 -1.03 3.38 -1.64
CA ILE A 87 -2.33 2.75 -1.32
C ILE A 87 -3.50 3.53 -1.93
N THR A 88 -4.61 2.84 -2.22
CA THR A 88 -5.89 3.48 -2.54
C THR A 88 -7.07 2.57 -2.21
N ILE A 89 -8.18 3.11 -1.68
CA ILE A 89 -9.41 2.36 -1.33
C ILE A 89 -10.51 2.69 -2.32
N ASP A 90 -10.77 3.98 -2.50
CA ASP A 90 -11.90 4.55 -3.25
C ASP A 90 -11.42 5.39 -4.44
N GLY A 91 -10.29 6.07 -4.30
CA GLY A 91 -9.72 7.01 -5.27
C GLY A 91 -9.81 8.47 -4.83
N ASP A 92 -10.44 8.75 -3.68
CA ASP A 92 -10.67 10.10 -3.20
C ASP A 92 -9.54 10.58 -2.28
N THR A 93 -8.90 11.68 -2.67
CA THR A 93 -7.91 12.42 -1.87
C THR A 93 -8.62 13.52 -1.08
N SER A 94 -8.56 13.53 0.26
CA SER A 94 -9.26 14.52 1.09
C SER A 94 -8.43 15.81 1.34
N THR A 95 -8.36 16.30 2.58
CA THR A 95 -7.74 17.60 2.94
C THR A 95 -6.74 17.57 4.10
N ASN A 96 -6.37 16.40 4.65
CA ASN A 96 -5.78 16.27 5.99
C ASN A 96 -4.74 15.14 6.21
N ASP A 97 -4.00 14.66 5.20
CA ASP A 97 -2.90 13.69 5.44
C ASP A 97 -1.89 14.28 6.42
N SER A 98 -1.28 13.42 7.21
CA SER A 98 -0.03 13.74 7.90
C SER A 98 0.77 12.47 8.17
N PHE A 99 1.86 12.26 7.42
CA PHE A 99 2.91 11.32 7.78
C PHE A 99 4.04 12.05 8.52
N ILE A 100 4.33 11.64 9.76
CA ILE A 100 5.35 12.25 10.61
C ILE A 100 6.25 11.18 11.21
N VAL A 101 7.57 11.29 10.96
CA VAL A 101 8.60 10.47 11.60
C VAL A 101 9.35 11.30 12.65
N MET A 102 9.50 10.76 13.85
CA MET A 102 10.09 11.43 15.01
C MET A 102 11.27 10.62 15.53
N ALA A 103 12.49 11.18 15.49
CA ALA A 103 13.70 10.55 16.00
C ALA A 103 14.16 11.24 17.30
N THR A 104 14.19 10.50 18.41
CA THR A 104 14.49 11.07 19.74
C THR A 104 15.98 11.01 20.11
N GLY A 105 16.77 10.18 19.45
CA GLY A 105 18.18 9.95 19.78
C GLY A 105 18.44 9.22 21.11
N ALA A 106 17.39 8.77 21.82
CA ALA A 106 17.47 8.21 23.17
C ALA A 106 18.33 6.92 23.28
N SER A 107 18.49 6.16 22.20
CA SER A 107 19.38 4.99 22.14
C SER A 107 20.86 5.35 22.05
N GLY A 108 21.19 6.59 21.68
CA GLY A 108 22.55 7.01 21.33
C GLY A 108 23.08 6.46 19.99
N VAL A 109 22.33 5.60 19.30
CA VAL A 109 22.75 4.98 18.03
C VAL A 109 22.57 5.96 16.88
N GLU A 110 23.68 6.42 16.31
CA GLU A 110 23.69 7.37 15.20
C GLU A 110 23.57 6.69 13.84
N ILE A 111 22.60 7.11 13.04
CA ILE A 111 22.35 6.60 11.70
C ILE A 111 23.26 7.33 10.71
N PRO A 112 24.18 6.64 10.01
CA PRO A 112 25.02 7.26 9.00
C PRO A 112 24.21 7.63 7.75
N SER A 113 24.72 8.55 6.94
CA SER A 113 24.10 8.93 5.65
C SER A 113 24.27 7.90 4.53
N SER A 114 25.03 6.82 4.75
CA SER A 114 25.22 5.73 3.79
C SER A 114 25.75 4.46 4.48
N GLY A 115 25.85 3.36 3.72
CA GLY A 115 26.39 2.07 4.20
C GLY A 115 25.36 1.18 4.90
N SER A 116 25.84 0.20 5.66
CA SER A 116 25.00 -0.85 6.27
C SER A 116 23.98 -0.31 7.28
N GLY A 117 24.41 0.57 8.21
CA GLY A 117 23.52 1.17 9.21
C GLY A 117 22.40 2.01 8.57
N PHE A 118 22.73 2.80 7.53
CA PHE A 118 21.76 3.53 6.73
C PHE A 118 20.73 2.57 6.10
N ASN A 119 21.20 1.54 5.39
CA ASN A 119 20.34 0.58 4.70
C ASN A 119 19.40 -0.15 5.66
N VAL A 120 19.89 -0.55 6.84
CA VAL A 120 19.07 -1.21 7.88
C VAL A 120 17.99 -0.28 8.42
N PHE A 121 18.33 0.98 8.74
CA PHE A 121 17.34 1.95 9.23
C PHE A 121 16.31 2.32 8.16
N ARG A 122 16.77 2.63 6.94
CA ARG A 122 15.90 2.90 5.77
C ARG A 122 14.92 1.76 5.54
N GLN A 123 15.42 0.52 5.49
CA GLN A 123 14.57 -0.65 5.26
C GLN A 123 13.55 -0.83 6.38
N ALA A 124 13.95 -0.68 7.65
CA ALA A 124 13.03 -0.77 8.78
C ALA A 124 11.93 0.30 8.76
N LEU A 125 12.25 1.52 8.34
CA LEU A 125 11.29 2.63 8.21
C LEU A 125 10.32 2.41 7.04
N ILE A 126 10.79 1.92 5.89
CA ILE A 126 9.93 1.56 4.77
C ILE A 126 9.01 0.40 5.17
N GLU A 127 9.53 -0.65 5.81
CA GLU A 127 8.77 -1.83 6.21
C GLU A 127 7.68 -1.53 7.25
N ILE A 128 7.98 -0.69 8.26
CA ILE A 128 6.97 -0.31 9.26
C ILE A 128 5.88 0.58 8.64
N SER A 129 6.26 1.48 7.73
CA SER A 129 5.31 2.35 7.00
C SER A 129 4.44 1.56 6.03
N GLN A 130 5.02 0.59 5.30
CA GLN A 130 4.27 -0.35 4.45
C GLN A 130 3.30 -1.21 5.26
N GLN A 131 3.68 -1.71 6.44
CA GLN A 131 2.76 -2.43 7.31
C GLN A 131 1.56 -1.56 7.72
N LEU A 132 1.80 -0.31 8.14
CA LEU A 132 0.75 0.65 8.51
C LEU A 132 -0.15 1.06 7.34
N ALA A 133 0.41 1.23 6.14
CA ALA A 133 -0.34 1.55 4.93
C ALA A 133 -1.21 0.35 4.49
N GLN A 134 -0.69 -0.87 4.54
CA GLN A 134 -1.47 -2.06 4.22
C GLN A 134 -2.49 -2.42 5.31
N MET A 135 -2.30 -1.99 6.57
CA MET A 135 -3.33 -2.07 7.62
C MET A 135 -4.51 -1.15 7.31
N ILE A 136 -4.29 0.02 6.69
CA ILE A 136 -5.37 0.89 6.18
C ILE A 136 -6.16 0.15 5.08
N VAL A 137 -5.49 -0.44 4.10
CA VAL A 137 -6.17 -1.16 3.00
C VAL A 137 -6.93 -2.40 3.47
N ARG A 138 -6.41 -3.13 4.47
CA ARG A 138 -7.10 -4.29 5.08
C ARG A 138 -8.31 -3.91 5.94
N ASP A 139 -8.36 -2.67 6.43
CA ASP A 139 -9.44 -2.12 7.26
C ASP A 139 -10.27 -1.07 6.50
N GLY A 140 -10.28 -1.14 5.17
CA GLY A 140 -11.05 -0.25 4.33
C GLY A 140 -12.55 -0.41 4.53
N GLU A 141 -13.31 0.67 4.34
CA GLU A 141 -14.75 0.70 4.58
C GLU A 141 -15.48 -0.37 3.75
N GLY A 142 -15.95 -1.43 4.43
CA GLY A 142 -16.60 -2.57 3.79
C GLY A 142 -15.68 -3.48 2.95
N ALA A 143 -14.36 -3.33 3.03
CA ALA A 143 -13.40 -4.19 2.32
C ALA A 143 -13.49 -5.65 2.78
N THR A 144 -13.41 -6.60 1.84
CA THR A 144 -13.36 -8.04 2.12
C THR A 144 -12.06 -8.70 1.64
N LYS A 145 -11.31 -8.03 0.75
CA LYS A 145 -10.08 -8.54 0.13
C LYS A 145 -9.02 -7.46 0.03
N PHE A 146 -7.79 -7.84 0.38
CA PHE A 146 -6.58 -7.06 0.16
C PHE A 146 -5.93 -7.44 -1.16
N ILE A 147 -5.65 -6.46 -2.01
CA ILE A 147 -5.16 -6.64 -3.37
C ILE A 147 -3.79 -5.97 -3.50
N THR A 148 -2.78 -6.72 -3.91
CA THR A 148 -1.47 -6.20 -4.31
C THR A 148 -1.41 -6.12 -5.83
N ILE A 149 -1.34 -4.92 -6.40
CA ILE A 149 -1.18 -4.70 -7.84
C ILE A 149 0.28 -4.37 -8.11
N GLN A 150 1.02 -5.29 -8.74
CA GLN A 150 2.41 -5.09 -9.16
C GLN A 150 2.47 -4.97 -10.69
N ILE A 151 3.07 -3.90 -11.18
CA ILE A 151 3.31 -3.67 -12.61
C ILE A 151 4.80 -3.70 -12.86
N ASP A 152 5.26 -4.68 -13.64
CA ASP A 152 6.65 -4.90 -14.01
C ASP A 152 6.92 -4.47 -15.47
N GLY A 153 8.17 -4.14 -15.77
CA GLY A 153 8.65 -4.00 -17.13
C GLY A 153 8.15 -2.76 -17.87
N GLY A 154 7.74 -1.69 -17.17
CA GLY A 154 7.52 -0.38 -17.78
C GLY A 154 8.82 0.33 -18.14
N LYS A 155 8.74 1.43 -18.88
CA LYS A 155 9.88 2.31 -19.19
C LYS A 155 10.26 3.17 -17.98
N THR A 156 9.29 3.55 -17.16
CA THR A 156 9.47 4.35 -15.93
C THR A 156 8.59 3.85 -14.79
N GLU A 157 8.92 4.20 -13.55
CA GLU A 157 8.11 3.89 -12.37
C GLU A 157 6.77 4.63 -12.41
N ALA A 158 6.74 5.86 -12.94
CA ALA A 158 5.51 6.63 -13.16
C ALA A 158 4.55 5.94 -14.13
N GLU A 159 5.06 5.33 -15.21
CA GLU A 159 4.25 4.51 -16.12
C GLU A 159 3.67 3.28 -15.39
N CYS A 160 4.49 2.61 -14.57
CA CYS A 160 4.05 1.45 -13.78
C CYS A 160 2.99 1.86 -12.74
N LYS A 161 3.14 3.01 -12.09
CA LYS A 161 2.16 3.59 -11.16
C LYS A 161 0.84 3.89 -11.87
N GLN A 162 0.89 4.54 -13.02
CA GLN A 162 -0.28 4.91 -13.82
C GLN A 162 -1.13 3.68 -14.23
N VAL A 163 -0.50 2.56 -14.58
CA VAL A 163 -1.23 1.29 -14.82
C VAL A 163 -1.77 0.69 -13.53
N ALA A 164 -0.99 0.71 -12.44
CA ALA A 164 -1.41 0.15 -11.16
C ALA A 164 -2.66 0.88 -10.62
N GLU A 165 -2.69 2.21 -10.72
CA GLU A 165 -3.82 3.07 -10.35
C GLU A 165 -5.03 2.84 -11.27
N ALA A 166 -4.84 2.71 -12.58
CA ALA A 166 -5.93 2.43 -13.51
C ALA A 166 -6.66 1.09 -13.22
N ILE A 167 -5.92 0.09 -12.73
CA ILE A 167 -6.49 -1.17 -12.21
C ILE A 167 -7.14 -0.94 -10.84
N ALA A 168 -6.45 -0.24 -9.92
CA ALA A 168 -6.86 -0.07 -8.52
C ALA A 168 -8.15 0.74 -8.34
N HIS A 169 -8.34 1.77 -9.17
CA HIS A 169 -9.54 2.63 -9.15
C HIS A 169 -10.72 2.05 -9.93
N SER A 170 -10.54 1.01 -10.74
CA SER A 170 -11.58 0.51 -11.65
C SER A 170 -12.74 -0.17 -10.89
N PRO A 171 -13.97 0.39 -10.88
CA PRO A 171 -15.08 -0.21 -10.15
C PRO A 171 -15.45 -1.60 -10.68
N LEU A 172 -15.22 -1.84 -11.98
CA LEU A 172 -15.37 -3.16 -12.59
C LEU A 172 -14.35 -4.15 -12.04
N VAL A 173 -13.08 -3.79 -11.92
CA VAL A 173 -12.07 -4.69 -11.35
C VAL A 173 -12.33 -4.93 -9.85
N LYS A 174 -12.60 -3.87 -9.08
CA LYS A 174 -12.89 -3.97 -7.63
C LYS A 174 -14.12 -4.82 -7.31
N THR A 175 -15.19 -4.73 -8.10
CA THR A 175 -16.37 -5.61 -7.95
C THR A 175 -16.12 -7.05 -8.40
N ALA A 176 -15.21 -7.29 -9.35
CA ALA A 176 -14.79 -8.64 -9.71
C ALA A 176 -13.95 -9.28 -8.58
N PHE A 177 -13.09 -8.49 -7.89
CA PHE A 177 -12.44 -8.94 -6.66
C PHE A 177 -13.47 -9.36 -5.60
N PHE A 178 -14.44 -8.49 -5.26
CA PHE A 178 -15.49 -8.78 -4.27
C PHE A 178 -16.26 -10.08 -4.61
N ALA A 179 -16.72 -10.20 -5.86
CA ALA A 179 -17.43 -11.38 -6.36
C ALA A 179 -16.56 -12.66 -6.46
N SER A 180 -15.24 -12.57 -6.23
CA SER A 180 -14.24 -13.61 -6.51
C SER A 180 -14.27 -14.10 -7.97
N ASP A 181 -14.63 -13.23 -8.92
CA ASP A 181 -14.71 -13.48 -10.36
C ASP A 181 -13.33 -13.22 -11.04
N PRO A 182 -12.63 -14.23 -11.60
CA PRO A 182 -11.31 -14.07 -12.24
C PRO A 182 -11.39 -13.35 -13.60
N ASN A 183 -11.99 -12.16 -13.62
CA ASN A 183 -12.44 -11.48 -14.82
C ASN A 183 -11.29 -10.76 -15.57
N LEU A 184 -10.48 -11.55 -16.27
CA LEU A 184 -9.28 -11.09 -16.97
C LEU A 184 -9.55 -9.91 -17.90
N GLY A 185 -10.71 -9.91 -18.57
CA GLY A 185 -11.13 -8.85 -19.49
C GLY A 185 -11.24 -7.48 -18.81
N ARG A 186 -11.68 -7.42 -17.54
CA ARG A 186 -11.75 -6.15 -16.79
C ARG A 186 -10.36 -5.62 -16.44
N ILE A 187 -9.44 -6.49 -16.05
CA ILE A 187 -8.05 -6.12 -15.70
C ILE A 187 -7.28 -5.70 -16.96
N LEU A 188 -7.38 -6.45 -18.05
CA LEU A 188 -6.76 -6.12 -19.33
C LEU A 188 -7.35 -4.83 -19.94
N ALA A 189 -8.65 -4.57 -19.78
CA ALA A 189 -9.25 -3.30 -20.16
C ALA A 189 -8.67 -2.13 -19.35
N ALA A 190 -8.49 -2.30 -18.04
CA ALA A 190 -7.88 -1.29 -17.17
C ALA A 190 -6.42 -0.98 -17.53
N ILE A 191 -5.64 -1.99 -17.90
CA ILE A 191 -4.29 -1.80 -18.47
C ILE A 191 -4.37 -1.03 -19.80
N GLY A 192 -5.32 -1.40 -20.67
CA GLY A 192 -5.51 -0.77 -21.98
C GLY A 192 -5.96 0.69 -21.94
N TYR A 193 -6.81 1.09 -20.99
CA TYR A 193 -7.25 2.48 -20.83
C TYR A 193 -6.36 3.33 -19.90
N ALA A 194 -5.27 2.78 -19.35
CA ALA A 194 -4.41 3.46 -18.38
C ALA A 194 -3.80 4.80 -18.86
N GLY A 195 -3.85 5.10 -20.16
CA GLY A 195 -3.41 6.39 -20.73
C GLY A 195 -1.99 6.39 -21.29
N ILE A 196 -1.39 5.21 -21.49
CA ILE A 196 -0.08 5.05 -22.13
C ILE A 196 -0.28 4.98 -23.65
N ALA A 197 -0.01 6.07 -24.34
CA ALA A 197 -0.33 6.25 -25.77
C ALA A 197 0.38 5.28 -26.73
N ASP A 198 1.50 4.68 -26.32
CA ASP A 198 2.33 3.77 -27.14
C ASP A 198 2.46 2.35 -26.54
N LEU A 199 1.52 1.94 -25.68
CA LEU A 199 1.47 0.60 -25.10
C LEU A 199 1.03 -0.44 -26.14
N ASP A 200 1.93 -1.37 -26.50
CA ASP A 200 1.56 -2.57 -27.23
C ASP A 200 0.91 -3.58 -26.28
N VAL A 201 -0.43 -3.64 -26.30
CA VAL A 201 -1.21 -4.58 -25.50
C VAL A 201 -0.93 -6.05 -25.84
N SER A 202 -0.38 -6.35 -27.02
CA SER A 202 0.00 -7.73 -27.41
C SER A 202 1.32 -8.21 -26.78
N GLY A 203 2.08 -7.31 -26.14
CA GLY A 203 3.21 -7.69 -25.28
C GLY A 203 2.82 -8.05 -23.84
N VAL A 204 1.61 -7.68 -23.41
CA VAL A 204 1.22 -7.70 -21.98
C VAL A 204 1.03 -9.11 -21.46
N GLN A 205 1.61 -9.36 -20.28
CA GLN A 205 1.50 -10.59 -19.52
C GLN A 205 0.76 -10.31 -18.21
N LEU A 206 -0.12 -11.22 -17.74
CA LEU A 206 -0.88 -11.07 -16.50
C LEU A 206 -0.89 -12.36 -15.68
N TRP A 207 -0.71 -12.22 -14.36
CA TRP A 207 -0.80 -13.30 -13.37
C TRP A 207 -1.76 -12.92 -12.23
N LEU A 208 -2.45 -13.94 -11.70
CA LEU A 208 -3.12 -13.92 -10.41
C LEU A 208 -2.35 -14.85 -9.47
N ASP A 209 -1.64 -14.30 -8.48
CA ASP A 209 -0.62 -14.97 -7.67
C ASP A 209 0.37 -15.80 -8.50
N ASP A 210 0.24 -17.13 -8.41
CA ASP A 210 1.04 -18.15 -9.09
C ASP A 210 0.56 -18.46 -10.52
N VAL A 211 -0.68 -18.09 -10.86
CA VAL A 211 -1.37 -18.50 -12.09
C VAL A 211 -1.09 -17.51 -13.21
N TRP A 212 -0.51 -17.97 -14.33
CA TRP A 212 -0.36 -17.18 -15.55
C TRP A 212 -1.70 -17.17 -16.30
N VAL A 213 -2.42 -16.04 -16.24
CA VAL A 213 -3.82 -15.95 -16.71
C VAL A 213 -3.95 -15.31 -18.09
N ALA A 214 -3.11 -14.32 -18.39
CA ALA A 214 -3.03 -13.71 -19.72
C ALA A 214 -1.60 -13.72 -20.23
N LYS A 215 -1.44 -14.01 -21.52
CA LYS A 215 -0.18 -14.06 -22.24
C LYS A 215 -0.34 -13.42 -23.60
N ASP A 216 0.65 -12.61 -23.96
CA ASP A 216 0.75 -11.93 -25.25
C ASP A 216 -0.55 -11.14 -25.57
N GLY A 217 -1.08 -10.43 -24.56
CA GLY A 217 -2.35 -9.70 -24.58
C GLY A 217 -3.63 -10.54 -24.52
N GLY A 218 -3.56 -11.84 -24.79
CA GLY A 218 -4.71 -12.77 -24.81
C GLY A 218 -4.83 -13.62 -23.54
N ARG A 219 -5.88 -14.44 -23.44
CA ARG A 219 -5.97 -15.51 -22.41
C ARG A 219 -4.82 -16.50 -22.62
N HIS A 220 -4.10 -16.87 -21.56
CA HIS A 220 -3.06 -17.91 -21.66
C HIS A 220 -3.70 -19.24 -22.10
N PRO A 221 -3.18 -19.96 -23.13
CA PRO A 221 -3.83 -21.16 -23.66
C PRO A 221 -4.10 -22.24 -22.61
N ASP A 222 -3.13 -22.48 -21.72
CA ASP A 222 -3.24 -23.47 -20.64
C ASP A 222 -3.97 -22.96 -19.38
N TYR A 223 -4.44 -21.70 -19.35
CA TYR A 223 -5.15 -21.15 -18.19
C TYR A 223 -6.57 -21.71 -18.09
N LYS A 224 -6.85 -22.37 -16.96
CA LYS A 224 -8.17 -22.85 -16.58
C LYS A 224 -8.86 -21.90 -15.60
N GLU A 225 -10.17 -21.76 -15.72
CA GLU A 225 -10.97 -20.94 -14.80
C GLU A 225 -10.88 -21.40 -13.34
N GLU A 226 -10.71 -22.70 -13.10
CA GLU A 226 -10.60 -23.25 -11.74
C GLU A 226 -9.38 -22.72 -10.96
N ASP A 227 -8.28 -22.41 -11.65
CA ASP A 227 -7.06 -21.86 -11.04
C ASP A 227 -7.18 -20.37 -10.70
N GLY A 228 -7.76 -19.58 -11.60
CA GLY A 228 -8.08 -18.18 -11.31
C GLY A 228 -9.12 -18.07 -10.20
N GLN A 229 -10.16 -18.90 -10.26
CA GLN A 229 -11.20 -18.99 -9.24
C GLN A 229 -10.66 -19.42 -7.87
N ARG A 230 -9.63 -20.29 -7.82
CA ARG A 230 -8.88 -20.67 -6.60
C ARG A 230 -8.17 -19.47 -5.99
N VAL A 231 -7.48 -18.66 -6.80
CA VAL A 231 -6.79 -17.44 -6.32
C VAL A 231 -7.79 -16.40 -5.85
N MET A 232 -8.81 -16.09 -6.65
CA MET A 232 -9.80 -15.05 -6.36
C MET A 232 -10.62 -15.30 -5.08
N LYS A 233 -10.70 -16.54 -4.61
CA LYS A 233 -11.37 -16.90 -3.34
C LYS A 233 -10.56 -16.53 -2.09
N LYS A 234 -9.28 -16.20 -2.20
CA LYS A 234 -8.43 -15.76 -1.08
C LYS A 234 -8.91 -14.41 -0.52
N ALA A 235 -8.51 -14.11 0.71
CA ALA A 235 -8.63 -12.78 1.31
C ALA A 235 -7.49 -11.84 0.87
N GLU A 236 -6.33 -12.38 0.47
CA GLU A 236 -5.22 -11.62 -0.12
C GLU A 236 -4.93 -12.15 -1.52
N ILE A 237 -4.84 -11.25 -2.50
CA ILE A 237 -4.65 -11.56 -3.93
C ILE A 237 -3.56 -10.65 -4.51
N LYS A 238 -2.59 -11.22 -5.22
CA LYS A 238 -1.64 -10.47 -6.02
C LYS A 238 -2.04 -10.47 -7.50
N VAL A 239 -2.33 -9.30 -8.05
CA VAL A 239 -2.44 -9.07 -9.49
C VAL A 239 -1.08 -8.59 -9.96
N LYS A 240 -0.39 -9.36 -10.81
CA LYS A 240 0.91 -8.95 -11.37
C LYS A 240 0.78 -8.83 -12.88
N ALA A 241 1.09 -7.68 -13.46
CA ALA A 241 1.23 -7.52 -14.90
C ALA A 241 2.69 -7.27 -15.28
N ASN A 242 3.09 -7.66 -16.49
CA ASN A 242 4.35 -7.21 -17.10
C ASN A 242 4.06 -6.58 -18.46
N LEU A 243 4.61 -5.39 -18.68
CA LEU A 243 4.34 -4.59 -19.89
C LEU A 243 5.33 -4.88 -21.04
N GLY A 244 6.49 -5.48 -20.76
CA GLY A 244 7.49 -5.87 -21.78
C GLY A 244 8.32 -4.74 -22.39
N ARG A 245 8.43 -3.57 -21.74
CA ARG A 245 8.90 -2.29 -22.33
C ARG A 245 10.21 -1.75 -21.73
N GLY A 246 10.62 -2.27 -20.58
CA GLY A 246 11.79 -1.80 -19.83
C GLY A 246 12.02 -2.63 -18.57
N THR A 247 12.60 -2.02 -17.52
CA THR A 247 12.94 -2.67 -16.25
C THR A 247 12.34 -1.99 -15.02
N ALA A 248 11.52 -0.96 -15.19
CA ALA A 248 10.84 -0.33 -14.06
C ALA A 248 9.79 -1.26 -13.46
N THR A 249 9.51 -1.10 -12.17
CA THR A 249 8.45 -1.80 -11.46
C THR A 249 7.77 -0.85 -10.49
N GLN A 250 6.48 -1.01 -10.25
CA GLN A 250 5.78 -0.34 -9.16
C GLN A 250 4.75 -1.27 -8.54
N THR A 251 4.50 -1.10 -7.24
CA THR A 251 3.39 -1.76 -6.53
C THR A 251 2.42 -0.71 -5.98
N VAL A 252 1.12 -1.01 -6.05
CA VAL A 252 0.04 -0.29 -5.36
C VAL A 252 -0.82 -1.32 -4.62
N TRP A 253 -1.29 -0.98 -3.42
CA TRP A 253 -2.23 -1.81 -2.66
C TRP A 253 -3.63 -1.21 -2.66
N THR A 254 -4.65 -2.04 -2.85
CA THR A 254 -6.05 -1.63 -2.83
C THR A 254 -6.96 -2.72 -2.27
N CYS A 255 -8.23 -2.42 -2.09
CA CYS A 255 -9.27 -3.37 -1.73
C CYS A 255 -10.22 -3.68 -2.90
N ASP A 256 -11.14 -4.61 -2.67
CA ASP A 256 -12.34 -4.80 -3.48
C ASP A 256 -13.38 -3.66 -3.32
N LEU A 257 -14.55 -3.81 -3.92
CA LEU A 257 -15.69 -2.89 -3.76
C LEU A 257 -16.95 -3.69 -3.48
N SER A 258 -17.45 -3.58 -2.26
CA SER A 258 -18.58 -4.35 -1.72
C SER A 258 -19.87 -3.52 -1.63
N HIS A 259 -20.96 -4.16 -1.19
CA HIS A 259 -22.19 -3.47 -0.81
C HIS A 259 -22.05 -2.67 0.50
N GLU A 260 -21.15 -3.08 1.38
CA GLU A 260 -20.97 -2.48 2.72
C GLU A 260 -20.35 -1.08 2.60
N TYR A 261 -19.36 -0.90 1.70
CA TYR A 261 -18.81 0.42 1.35
C TYR A 261 -19.90 1.44 0.99
N VAL A 262 -20.87 1.00 0.17
CA VAL A 262 -21.99 1.83 -0.29
C VAL A 262 -22.96 2.13 0.85
N SER A 263 -23.22 1.17 1.74
CA SER A 263 -24.12 1.37 2.89
C SER A 263 -23.50 2.36 3.89
N ILE A 264 -22.23 2.16 4.27
CA ILE A 264 -21.48 3.06 5.16
C ILE A 264 -21.54 4.50 4.62
N ASN A 265 -21.19 4.71 3.34
CA ASN A 265 -21.07 6.04 2.76
C ASN A 265 -22.41 6.70 2.36
N ALA A 266 -23.47 5.92 2.16
CA ALA A 266 -24.82 6.46 1.95
C ALA A 266 -25.46 6.93 3.27
N ASP A 267 -25.30 6.15 4.35
CA ASP A 267 -25.99 6.40 5.62
C ASP A 267 -25.19 7.28 6.62
N TYR A 268 -23.93 7.62 6.32
CA TYR A 268 -23.03 8.42 7.19
C TYR A 268 -23.56 9.81 7.63
N ARG A 269 -24.65 10.31 7.03
CA ARG A 269 -25.24 11.63 7.33
C ARG A 269 -26.74 11.57 7.71
N SER A 270 -27.26 10.38 8.00
CA SER A 270 -28.68 10.10 8.27
C SER A 270 -29.03 10.11 9.76
#